data_AF-A0A9P9CDS3-F1
#
_entry.id   AF-A0A9P9CDS3-F1
#
_cell.length_a   1.000
_cell.length_b   1.000
_cell.length_c   1.000
_cell.angle_alpha   90.00
_cell.angle_beta   90.00
_cell.angle_gamma   90.00
#
_symmetry.space_group_name_H-M   'P 1'
#
loop_
_entity.id
_entity.type
_entity.pdbx_description
1 polymer ?
#
loop_
_entity_poly.entity_id
_entity_poly.type
_entity_poly.pdbx_seq_one_letter_code
_entity_poly.pdbx_strand_id
1 'polypeptide(L)'
;FLIFNPASTAFAAFTHEAHYHLDSIRQNSLGAFCFYPGVLRDERPCTSNQLRIILDTHINNALGSGLSIAYYSTEDGAILGGTGWADWKTTTSPVAVCLSGAINDLPNAFVSTCRFSAGDDDLEDSHGVHVPECAMNLPQQRLTDGCY
;
A
#
# COMPACT_ATOMS: atom_id res chain seq x y z
N PHE A 1 -10.51 -14.87 -40.92
CA PHE A 1 -10.29 -15.08 -39.48
C PHE A 1 -9.14 -14.18 -39.06
N LEU A 2 -9.43 -13.06 -38.39
CA LEU A 2 -8.40 -12.17 -37.82
C LEU A 2 -8.19 -12.62 -36.37
N ILE A 3 -6.98 -13.12 -36.10
CA ILE A 3 -6.54 -13.45 -34.75
C ILE A 3 -6.12 -12.12 -34.09
N PHE A 4 -6.96 -11.61 -33.18
CA PHE A 4 -6.52 -10.57 -32.26
C PHE A 4 -5.61 -11.24 -31.23
N ASN A 5 -4.30 -11.00 -31.33
CA ASN A 5 -3.41 -11.14 -30.17
C ASN A 5 -3.74 -9.96 -29.25
N PRO A 6 -4.32 -10.16 -28.06
CA PRO A 6 -4.27 -9.12 -27.05
C PRO A 6 -2.80 -8.92 -26.72
N ALA A 7 -2.26 -7.77 -27.10
CA ALA A 7 -1.01 -7.30 -26.54
C ALA A 7 -1.19 -7.31 -25.03
N SER A 8 -0.42 -8.15 -24.34
CA SER A 8 -0.34 -8.11 -22.88
C SER A 8 0.23 -6.73 -22.53
N THR A 9 -0.64 -5.80 -22.13
CA THR A 9 -0.24 -4.57 -21.45
C THR A 9 0.47 -5.01 -20.18
N ALA A 10 1.80 -5.01 -20.21
CA ALA A 10 2.62 -5.31 -19.07
C ALA A 10 2.45 -4.18 -18.04
N PHE A 11 1.51 -4.34 -17.12
CA PHE A 11 1.51 -3.65 -15.84
C PHE A 11 2.41 -4.47 -14.91
N ALA A 12 3.47 -3.87 -14.39
CA ALA A 12 4.25 -4.45 -13.30
C ALA A 12 4.50 -3.30 -12.33
N ALA A 13 3.66 -3.02 -11.33
CA ALA A 13 2.84 -3.86 -10.47
C ALA A 13 3.66 -4.67 -9.47
N PHE A 14 3.20 -4.79 -8.22
CA PHE A 14 3.74 -5.72 -7.24
C PHE A 14 3.96 -7.07 -7.93
N THR A 15 5.20 -7.55 -7.94
CA THR A 15 5.62 -8.68 -8.80
C THR A 15 6.14 -9.87 -8.01
N HIS A 16 6.47 -9.66 -6.75
CA HIS A 16 7.00 -10.69 -5.88
C HIS A 16 6.52 -10.47 -4.46
N GLU A 17 6.55 -11.55 -3.67
CA GLU A 17 6.32 -11.43 -2.24
C GLU A 17 7.52 -10.76 -1.58
N ALA A 18 7.25 -9.90 -0.61
CA ALA A 18 8.27 -9.22 0.17
C ALA A 18 8.06 -9.52 1.66
N HIS A 19 9.17 -9.65 2.37
CA HIS A 19 9.18 -9.94 3.80
C HIS A 19 10.25 -9.09 4.47
N TYR A 20 9.85 -8.32 5.48
CA TYR A 20 10.78 -7.55 6.29
C TYR A 20 10.34 -7.55 7.75
N HIS A 21 11.26 -7.97 8.62
CA HIS A 21 10.95 -8.27 10.02
C HIS A 21 9.70 -9.16 10.16
N LEU A 22 8.62 -8.62 10.71
CA LEU A 22 7.37 -9.35 10.96
C LEU A 22 6.31 -9.00 9.91
N ASP A 23 6.59 -8.08 9.01
CA ASP A 23 5.64 -7.66 7.99
C ASP A 23 5.88 -8.38 6.68
N SER A 24 4.80 -8.55 5.92
CA SER A 24 4.88 -9.19 4.62
C SER A 24 3.88 -8.65 3.62
N ILE A 25 4.26 -8.71 2.36
CA ILE A 25 3.41 -8.53 1.20
C ILE A 25 3.38 -9.88 0.51
N ARG A 26 2.19 -10.47 0.39
CA ARG A 26 2.01 -11.80 -0.21
C ARG A 26 0.75 -11.86 -1.04
N GLN A 27 0.70 -12.80 -1.97
CA GLN A 27 -0.53 -13.02 -2.74
C GLN A 27 -1.57 -13.78 -1.91
N ASN A 28 -2.82 -13.32 -1.94
CA ASN A 28 -3.95 -14.08 -1.42
C ASN A 28 -4.34 -15.21 -2.41
N SER A 29 -5.32 -16.03 -2.03
CA SER A 29 -5.80 -17.15 -2.87
C SER A 29 -6.42 -16.73 -4.20
N LEU A 30 -6.70 -15.44 -4.39
CA LEU A 30 -7.21 -14.84 -5.63
C LEU A 30 -6.10 -14.19 -6.47
N GLY A 31 -4.83 -14.25 -6.03
CA GLY A 31 -3.68 -13.67 -6.71
C GLY A 31 -3.47 -12.17 -6.48
N ALA A 32 -4.25 -11.54 -5.59
CA ALA A 32 -4.04 -10.14 -5.21
C ALA A 32 -2.97 -10.02 -4.12
N PHE A 33 -2.07 -9.05 -4.26
CA PHE A 33 -1.07 -8.77 -3.23
C PHE A 33 -1.70 -8.03 -2.04
N CYS A 34 -1.51 -8.58 -0.85
CA CYS A 34 -2.03 -8.08 0.40
C CYS A 34 -0.91 -7.82 1.40
N PHE A 35 -1.07 -6.79 2.21
CA PHE A 35 -0.19 -6.51 3.34
C PHE A 35 -0.64 -7.35 4.55
N TYR A 36 0.34 -7.95 5.23
CA TYR A 36 0.17 -8.72 6.46
C TYR A 36 1.16 -8.18 7.50
N PRO A 37 0.74 -7.22 8.34
CA PRO A 37 1.54 -6.75 9.45
C PRO A 37 1.73 -7.87 10.47
N GLY A 38 2.92 -7.94 11.07
CA GLY A 38 3.16 -8.94 12.12
C GLY A 38 2.90 -8.44 13.53
N VAL A 39 2.89 -7.11 13.73
CA VAL A 39 2.68 -6.47 15.03
C VAL A 39 1.94 -5.16 14.88
N LEU A 40 1.23 -4.79 15.94
CA LEU A 40 0.66 -3.44 16.09
C LEU A 40 1.80 -2.42 16.07
N ARG A 41 1.52 -1.24 15.53
CA ARG A 41 2.48 -0.15 15.54
C ARG A 41 2.34 0.63 16.83
N ASP A 42 3.46 1.00 17.42
CA ASP A 42 3.45 2.04 18.44
C ASP A 42 2.82 3.29 17.83
N GLU A 43 1.89 3.93 18.55
CA GLU A 43 1.29 5.20 18.16
C GLU A 43 2.36 6.30 18.21
N ARG A 44 3.28 6.29 17.25
CA ARG A 44 4.20 7.42 17.06
C ARG A 44 3.41 8.51 16.36
N PRO A 45 3.48 9.77 16.84
CA PRO A 45 2.85 10.86 16.13
C PRO A 45 3.47 10.95 14.74
N CYS A 46 2.63 10.77 13.72
CA CYS A 46 2.98 11.00 12.34
C CYS A 46 3.54 12.43 12.20
N THR A 47 4.85 12.54 12.00
CA THR A 47 5.56 13.84 11.96
C THR A 47 5.35 14.56 10.62
N SER A 48 4.98 13.82 9.57
CA SER A 48 4.64 14.37 8.27
C SER A 48 3.14 14.67 8.21
N ASN A 49 2.77 15.95 8.20
CA ASN A 49 1.38 16.38 8.00
C ASN A 49 0.79 15.83 6.69
N GLN A 50 1.62 15.74 5.65
CA GLN A 50 1.22 15.24 4.34
C GLN A 50 0.88 13.75 4.39
N LEU A 51 1.76 12.91 4.96
CA LEU A 51 1.48 11.48 5.13
C LEU A 51 0.31 11.24 6.09
N ARG A 52 0.08 12.12 7.07
CA ARG A 52 -1.09 12.03 7.95
C ARG A 52 -2.40 12.18 7.18
N ILE A 53 -2.46 13.18 6.28
CA ILE A 53 -3.66 13.43 5.45
C ILE A 53 -3.88 12.26 4.48
N ILE A 54 -2.80 11.76 3.89
CA ILE A 54 -2.86 10.60 2.99
C ILE A 54 -3.32 9.35 3.74
N LEU A 55 -2.79 9.09 4.94
CA LEU A 55 -3.21 7.96 5.78
C LEU A 55 -4.68 8.05 6.18
N ASP A 56 -5.15 9.23 6.58
CA ASP A 56 -6.57 9.45 6.88
C ASP A 56 -7.44 9.21 5.63
N THR A 57 -6.99 9.68 4.46
CA THR A 57 -7.67 9.42 3.18
C THR A 57 -7.69 7.94 2.83
N HIS A 58 -6.59 7.22 3.07
CA HIS A 58 -6.48 5.79 2.82
C HIS A 58 -7.42 4.99 3.72
N ILE A 59 -7.45 5.29 5.03
CA ILE A 59 -8.31 4.63 6.02
C ILE A 59 -9.79 4.89 5.75
N ASN A 60 -10.16 6.16 5.50
CA ASN A 60 -11.56 6.58 5.41
C ASN A 60 -12.15 6.45 4.00
N ASN A 61 -11.31 6.22 2.98
CA ASN A 61 -11.59 6.25 1.54
C ASN A 61 -13.09 6.30 1.17
N ALA A 62 -13.62 7.53 1.10
CA ALA A 62 -15.05 7.78 0.88
C ALA A 62 -15.52 7.42 -0.54
N LEU A 63 -14.58 7.18 -1.46
CA LEU A 63 -14.86 6.94 -2.88
C LEU A 63 -15.24 5.47 -3.19
N GLY A 64 -15.21 4.59 -2.19
CA GLY A 64 -15.80 3.25 -2.28
C GLY A 64 -14.98 2.19 -3.00
N SER A 65 -13.78 2.53 -3.49
CA SER A 65 -12.80 1.61 -4.07
C SER A 65 -11.55 1.55 -3.21
N GLY A 66 -11.70 1.06 -1.98
CA GLY A 66 -10.57 0.88 -1.07
C GLY A 66 -9.65 -0.23 -1.58
N LEU A 67 -8.38 0.10 -1.70
CA LEU A 67 -7.29 -0.79 -2.06
C LEU A 67 -6.41 -0.91 -0.82
N SER A 68 -6.21 -2.13 -0.33
CA SER A 68 -5.36 -2.42 0.82
C SER A 68 -3.95 -1.90 0.62
N ILE A 69 -3.50 -1.84 -0.63
CA ILE A 69 -2.23 -1.26 -1.04
C ILE A 69 -2.49 -0.25 -2.14
N ALA A 70 -2.12 1.01 -1.89
CA ALA A 70 -2.35 2.11 -2.83
C ALA A 70 -1.21 3.11 -2.83
N TYR A 71 -0.97 3.67 -4.02
CA TYR A 71 -0.08 4.78 -4.26
C TYR A 71 -0.84 6.09 -4.31
N TYR A 72 -0.25 7.13 -3.73
CA TYR A 72 -0.81 8.46 -3.63
C TYR A 72 0.18 9.52 -4.07
N SER A 73 -0.31 10.52 -4.79
CA SER A 73 0.43 11.74 -5.06
C SER A 73 0.66 12.46 -3.73
N THR A 74 1.91 12.80 -3.45
CA THR A 74 2.20 13.59 -2.26
C THR A 74 1.69 15.02 -2.42
N GLU A 75 1.69 15.58 -3.64
CA GLU A 75 1.34 16.98 -3.90
C GLU A 75 -0.11 17.33 -3.51
N ASP A 76 -1.05 16.45 -3.80
CA ASP A 76 -2.49 16.69 -3.62
C ASP A 76 -3.23 15.58 -2.86
N GLY A 77 -2.54 14.49 -2.49
CA GLY A 77 -3.13 13.35 -1.79
C GLY A 77 -4.04 12.48 -2.66
N ALA A 78 -4.05 12.68 -3.99
CA ALA A 78 -4.86 11.90 -4.90
C ALA A 78 -4.35 10.46 -5.02
N ILE A 79 -5.27 9.49 -5.13
CA ILE A 79 -4.90 8.11 -5.43
C ILE A 79 -4.38 8.00 -6.87
N LEU A 80 -3.20 7.42 -7.03
CA LEU A 80 -2.57 7.17 -8.32
C LEU A 80 -2.92 5.77 -8.85
N GLY A 81 -3.04 4.81 -7.94
CA GLY A 81 -3.48 3.45 -8.27
C GLY A 81 -3.13 2.44 -7.16
N GLY A 82 -3.47 1.18 -7.40
CA GLY A 82 -3.16 0.08 -6.48
C GLY A 82 -1.85 -0.63 -6.79
N THR A 83 -1.77 -1.89 -6.37
CA THR A 83 -0.66 -2.81 -6.67
C THR A 83 -0.39 -3.01 -8.15
N GLY A 84 -1.31 -2.64 -9.06
CA GLY A 84 -1.13 -2.68 -10.52
C GLY A 84 -0.46 -1.44 -11.13
N TRP A 85 -0.23 -0.38 -10.36
CA TRP A 85 0.23 0.90 -10.88
C TRP A 85 1.75 0.91 -11.06
N ALA A 86 2.21 0.98 -12.32
CA ALA A 86 3.62 0.84 -12.69
C ALA A 86 4.35 2.19 -12.88
N ASP A 87 3.62 3.32 -12.85
CA ASP A 87 4.18 4.62 -13.26
C ASP A 87 5.03 5.28 -12.16
N TRP A 88 5.13 4.69 -10.97
CA TRP A 88 5.93 5.20 -9.85
C TRP A 88 7.40 5.45 -10.21
N LYS A 89 7.95 4.68 -11.17
CA LYS A 89 9.33 4.83 -11.69
C LYS A 89 9.50 6.04 -12.60
N THR A 90 8.42 6.54 -13.16
CA THR A 90 8.41 7.62 -14.15
C THR A 90 7.87 8.93 -13.60
N THR A 91 7.24 8.90 -12.42
CA THR A 91 6.83 10.09 -11.69
C THR A 91 8.04 10.91 -11.27
N THR A 92 8.02 12.20 -11.62
CA THR A 92 9.04 13.18 -11.21
C THR A 92 8.87 13.67 -9.78
N SER A 93 7.68 13.47 -9.21
CA SER A 93 7.32 13.91 -7.87
C SER A 93 7.32 12.73 -6.89
N PRO A 94 7.63 12.95 -5.60
CA PRO A 94 7.55 11.89 -4.59
C PRO A 94 6.14 11.29 -4.52
N VAL A 95 6.08 9.98 -4.36
CA VAL A 95 4.84 9.22 -4.21
C VAL A 95 4.82 8.63 -2.80
N ALA A 96 3.65 8.61 -2.18
CA ALA A 96 3.43 7.84 -0.96
C ALA A 96 2.83 6.47 -1.31
N VAL A 97 3.29 5.42 -0.63
CA VAL A 97 2.62 4.12 -0.63
C VAL A 97 1.96 3.93 0.72
N CYS A 98 0.71 3.49 0.70
CA CYS A 98 -0.04 3.12 1.88
C CYS A 98 -0.45 1.66 1.83
N LEU A 99 -0.35 1.01 2.98
CA LEU A 99 -0.56 -0.42 3.19
C LEU A 99 -1.50 -0.59 4.37
N SER A 100 -2.52 -1.43 4.19
CA SER A 100 -3.46 -1.82 5.23
C SER A 100 -3.50 -3.34 5.27
N GLY A 101 -3.19 -3.93 6.42
CA GLY A 101 -3.24 -5.38 6.63
C GLY A 101 -3.71 -5.84 8.02
N ALA A 102 -4.16 -7.09 8.10
CA ALA A 102 -4.61 -7.71 9.34
C ALA A 102 -3.42 -8.39 9.99
N ILE A 103 -3.34 -8.28 11.31
CA ILE A 103 -2.34 -9.02 12.04
C ILE A 103 -2.78 -10.48 12.08
N ASN A 104 -1.94 -11.34 11.50
CA ASN A 104 -2.14 -12.77 11.57
C ASN A 104 -2.20 -13.20 13.05
N ASP A 105 -3.12 -14.09 13.38
CA ASP A 105 -3.32 -14.65 14.73
C ASP A 105 -3.90 -13.70 15.79
N LEU A 106 -4.23 -12.45 15.46
CA LEU A 106 -4.90 -11.52 16.37
C LEU A 106 -6.23 -11.01 15.79
N PRO A 107 -7.37 -11.55 16.25
CA PRO A 107 -8.69 -11.13 15.76
C PRO A 107 -8.92 -9.63 15.95
N ASN A 108 -9.47 -8.98 14.91
CA ASN A 108 -9.79 -7.55 14.89
C ASN A 108 -8.59 -6.60 15.09
N ALA A 109 -7.36 -7.08 14.84
CA ALA A 109 -6.18 -6.23 14.87
C ALA A 109 -5.71 -5.90 13.46
N PHE A 110 -5.59 -4.59 13.22
CA PHE A 110 -5.34 -4.02 11.90
C PHE A 110 -4.22 -2.99 11.99
N VAL A 111 -3.44 -2.86 10.93
CA VAL A 111 -2.46 -1.79 10.78
C VAL A 111 -2.66 -1.16 9.42
N SER A 112 -2.77 0.17 9.41
CA SER A 112 -2.65 1.01 8.23
C SER A 112 -1.39 1.86 8.36
N THR A 113 -0.50 1.83 7.37
CA THR A 113 0.72 2.63 7.33
C THR A 113 0.85 3.35 6.00
N CYS A 114 1.44 4.54 6.00
CA CYS A 114 1.82 5.30 4.81
C CYS A 114 3.25 5.82 4.96
N ARG A 115 4.01 5.72 3.89
CA ARG A 115 5.40 6.19 3.79
C ARG A 115 5.70 6.66 2.38
N PHE A 116 6.80 7.37 2.19
CA PHE A 116 7.28 7.61 0.84
C PHE A 116 7.73 6.29 0.20
N SER A 117 7.39 6.11 -1.07
CA SER A 117 7.76 4.92 -1.84
C SER A 117 9.16 5.09 -2.41
N ALA A 118 10.05 4.12 -2.16
CA ALA A 118 11.28 3.95 -2.94
C ALA A 118 11.11 2.93 -4.08
N GLY A 119 10.06 2.11 -4.01
CA GLY A 119 9.58 1.27 -5.10
C GLY A 119 8.42 0.36 -4.75
N ASP A 120 8.08 -0.53 -5.69
CA ASP A 120 7.17 -1.67 -5.46
C ASP A 120 7.76 -2.64 -4.45
N ASP A 121 6.89 -3.32 -3.69
CA ASP A 121 7.25 -4.40 -2.76
C ASP A 121 8.28 -3.98 -1.69
N ASP A 122 8.53 -2.67 -1.57
CA ASP A 122 9.59 -2.11 -0.74
C ASP A 122 9.13 -2.03 0.72
N LEU A 123 9.28 -3.15 1.43
CA LEU A 123 9.12 -3.24 2.89
C LEU A 123 10.39 -2.91 3.66
N GLU A 124 11.55 -2.98 3.01
CA GLU A 124 12.85 -2.87 3.66
C GLU A 124 13.24 -1.39 3.84
N ASP A 125 13.42 -0.96 5.09
CA ASP A 125 13.96 0.39 5.37
C ASP A 125 15.49 0.44 5.18
N SER A 126 15.97 -0.04 4.05
CA SER A 126 17.39 0.07 3.70
C SER A 126 17.67 1.55 3.42
N HIS A 127 18.44 2.19 4.32
CA HIS A 127 18.88 3.60 4.23
C HIS A 127 17.92 4.69 4.72
N GLY A 128 16.86 4.36 5.48
CA GLY A 128 15.98 5.38 6.09
C GLY A 128 15.04 6.06 5.08
N VAL A 129 14.85 5.45 3.90
CA VAL A 129 14.04 6.01 2.82
C VAL A 129 12.55 6.01 3.20
N HIS A 130 12.16 5.14 4.12
CA HIS A 130 10.78 5.06 4.62
C HIS A 130 10.51 6.08 5.73
N VAL A 131 11.50 6.90 6.09
CA VAL A 131 11.33 7.99 7.07
C VAL A 131 11.06 9.30 6.32
N PRO A 132 9.91 9.96 6.57
CA PRO A 132 8.90 9.65 7.58
C PRO A 132 7.94 8.50 7.22
N GLU A 133 7.58 7.69 8.23
CA GLU A 133 6.50 6.71 8.18
C GLU A 133 5.39 7.15 9.15
N CYS A 134 4.14 6.94 8.75
CA CYS A 134 2.97 7.20 9.56
C CYS A 134 2.10 5.96 9.62
N ALA A 135 1.78 5.48 10.83
CA ALA A 135 0.95 4.30 11.00
C ALA A 135 -0.13 4.49 12.07
N MET A 136 -1.23 3.77 11.90
CA MET A 136 -2.35 3.69 12.82
C MET A 136 -2.82 2.24 12.93
N ASN A 137 -3.23 1.84 14.14
CA ASN A 137 -3.80 0.51 14.39
C ASN A 137 -5.30 0.48 14.02
N LEU A 138 -5.63 0.85 12.78
CA LEU A 138 -6.99 0.94 12.25
C LEU A 138 -7.09 0.21 10.91
N PRO A 139 -8.23 -0.43 10.60
CA PRO A 139 -8.52 -0.94 9.27
C PRO A 139 -8.92 0.19 8.31
N GLN A 140 -8.90 -0.10 7.00
CA GLN A 140 -9.73 0.67 6.07
C GLN A 140 -11.21 0.39 6.32
N GLN A 141 -12.05 1.41 6.12
CA GLN A 141 -13.49 1.25 6.30
C GLN A 141 -14.16 0.42 5.19
N ARG A 142 -13.54 0.35 3.99
CA ARG A 142 -14.04 -0.40 2.84
C ARG A 142 -12.86 -0.90 2.02
N LEU A 143 -12.92 -2.14 1.57
CA LEU A 143 -11.92 -2.77 0.71
C LEU A 143 -12.59 -3.53 -0.42
N THR A 144 -11.94 -3.57 -1.57
CA THR A 144 -12.48 -4.18 -2.79
C THR A 144 -11.55 -5.21 -3.43
N ASP A 145 -10.32 -5.34 -2.92
CA ASP A 145 -9.27 -6.20 -3.46
C ASP A 145 -9.19 -7.58 -2.77
N GLY A 146 -10.08 -7.85 -1.80
CA GLY A 146 -10.13 -9.14 -1.10
C GLY A 146 -8.92 -9.38 -0.18
N CYS A 147 -8.17 -8.33 0.10
CA CYS A 147 -7.27 -8.28 1.22
C CYS A 147 -8.15 -7.90 2.42
N TYR A 148 -8.11 -8.72 3.47
CA TYR A 148 -9.06 -8.78 4.61
C TYR A 148 -10.35 -9.56 4.39
#